data_AF-A0A963WXK9-F1
#
_entry.id   AF-A0A963WXK9-F1
#
_cell.length_a   1.000
_cell.length_b   1.000
_cell.length_c   1.000
_cell.angle_alpha   90.00
_cell.angle_beta   90.00
_cell.angle_gamma   90.00
#
_symmetry.space_group_name_H-M   'P 1'
#
loop_
_entity.id
_entity.type
_entity.pdbx_description
1 polymer ?
#
loop_
_entity_poly.entity_id
_entity_poly.type
_entity_poly.pdbx_seq_one_letter_code
_entity_poly.pdbx_strand_id
1 'polypeptide(L)'
;MTNENKQNEKNRAGARGAFLIVGLLIALGITSAGWFVREGLMTFRMEDRVVSMKGLAERDVEADLAIWSLSHSGTSNDLAALQRSIEDHQNIILAYLKNAGFKDDEISIQPLQAQDLLAQAYRPDGVEKGRYIITQMITVRTPYMDKMDTALSGLGQLISKGVSLTNSMQPSYMFTRLNDIKPDMLAEAVRNARESAEQFASVSGQNIGRIKSARQGVFQILPRDPVNFASEENQHYKRVRVVSTIDFFFK
;
A
#
# COMPACT_ATOMS: atom_id res chain seq x y z
N MET A 1 67.89 -12.09 -75.08
CA MET A 1 66.69 -12.59 -74.37
C MET A 1 66.90 -12.69 -72.85
N THR A 2 67.84 -11.95 -72.25
CA THR A 2 68.32 -12.21 -70.86
C THR A 2 67.90 -11.16 -69.83
N ASN A 3 67.37 -10.00 -70.27
CA ASN A 3 66.96 -8.91 -69.36
C ASN A 3 65.49 -9.01 -68.92
N GLU A 4 64.58 -9.54 -69.74
CA GLU A 4 63.15 -9.68 -69.36
C GLU A 4 62.93 -10.72 -68.25
N ASN A 5 63.68 -11.82 -68.23
CA ASN A 5 63.55 -12.84 -67.18
C ASN A 5 64.04 -12.34 -65.81
N LYS A 6 65.11 -11.54 -65.75
CA LYS A 6 65.58 -10.92 -64.50
C LYS A 6 64.61 -9.85 -63.99
N GLN A 7 63.96 -9.11 -64.88
CA GLN A 7 62.93 -8.13 -64.52
C GLN A 7 61.67 -8.81 -63.95
N ASN A 8 61.26 -9.95 -64.53
CA ASN A 8 60.10 -10.73 -64.09
C ASN A 8 60.33 -11.47 -62.76
N GLU A 9 61.54 -11.98 -62.49
CA GLU A 9 61.86 -12.55 -61.16
C GLU A 9 61.89 -11.50 -60.05
N LYS A 10 62.40 -10.30 -60.33
CA LYS A 10 62.43 -9.18 -59.37
C LYS A 10 61.02 -8.68 -59.04
N ASN A 11 60.15 -8.59 -60.04
CA ASN A 11 58.73 -8.25 -59.86
C ASN A 11 57.95 -9.35 -59.12
N ARG A 12 58.24 -10.64 -59.36
CA ARG A 12 57.65 -11.77 -58.61
C ARG A 12 58.11 -11.81 -57.14
N ALA A 13 59.37 -11.46 -56.85
CA ALA A 13 59.89 -11.35 -55.49
C ALA A 13 59.27 -10.17 -54.73
N GLY A 14 59.11 -9.01 -55.37
CA GLY A 14 58.42 -7.85 -54.80
C GLY A 14 56.93 -8.11 -54.54
N ALA A 15 56.24 -8.80 -55.45
CA ALA A 15 54.85 -9.20 -55.27
C ALA A 15 54.67 -10.18 -54.10
N ARG A 16 55.57 -11.18 -53.95
CA ARG A 16 55.54 -12.11 -52.81
C ARG A 16 55.76 -11.41 -51.46
N GLY A 17 56.65 -10.43 -51.41
CA GLY A 17 56.84 -9.58 -50.22
C GLY A 17 55.60 -8.77 -49.86
N ALA A 18 54.92 -8.19 -50.87
CA ALA A 18 53.67 -7.46 -50.68
C ALA A 18 52.53 -8.37 -50.17
N PHE A 19 52.40 -9.59 -50.69
CA PHE A 19 51.40 -10.56 -50.21
C PHE A 19 51.65 -11.00 -48.76
N LEU A 20 52.92 -11.14 -48.33
CA LEU A 20 53.26 -11.45 -46.94
C LEU A 20 52.90 -10.29 -46.00
N ILE A 21 53.14 -9.04 -46.41
CA ILE A 21 52.78 -7.85 -45.62
C ILE A 21 51.26 -7.73 -45.47
N VAL A 22 50.51 -7.93 -46.56
CA VAL A 22 49.03 -7.91 -46.53
C VAL A 22 48.50 -9.05 -45.65
N GLY A 23 49.05 -10.26 -45.76
CA GLY A 23 48.70 -11.39 -44.91
C GLY A 23 48.94 -11.12 -43.42
N LEU A 24 50.07 -10.49 -43.08
CA LEU A 24 50.41 -10.11 -41.70
C LEU A 24 49.44 -9.05 -41.15
N LEU A 25 49.09 -8.04 -41.95
CA LEU A 25 48.14 -6.99 -41.57
C LEU A 25 46.73 -7.55 -41.35
N ILE A 26 46.27 -8.46 -42.21
CA ILE A 26 44.98 -9.14 -42.04
C ILE A 26 45.00 -10.02 -40.78
N ALA A 27 46.08 -10.77 -40.55
CA ALA A 27 46.21 -11.59 -39.35
C ALA A 27 46.17 -10.72 -38.07
N LEU A 28 46.92 -9.61 -38.04
CA LEU A 28 46.88 -8.64 -36.95
C LEU A 28 45.48 -8.02 -36.76
N GLY A 29 44.78 -7.70 -37.85
CA GLY A 29 43.41 -7.20 -37.82
C GLY A 29 42.43 -8.20 -37.21
N ILE A 30 42.51 -9.47 -37.61
CA ILE A 30 41.64 -10.53 -37.08
C ILE A 30 41.96 -10.82 -35.61
N THR A 31 43.25 -10.86 -35.23
CA THR A 31 43.65 -11.09 -33.83
C THR A 31 43.21 -9.95 -32.92
N SER A 32 43.38 -8.69 -33.36
CA SER A 32 42.93 -7.52 -32.59
C SER A 32 41.40 -7.47 -32.47
N ALA A 33 40.66 -7.73 -33.56
CA ALA A 33 39.20 -7.84 -33.51
C ALA A 33 38.75 -8.95 -32.54
N GLY A 34 39.40 -10.12 -32.58
CA GLY A 34 39.13 -11.23 -31.65
C GLY A 34 39.39 -10.85 -30.19
N TRP A 35 40.43 -10.06 -29.93
CA TRP A 35 40.72 -9.54 -28.59
C TRP A 35 39.62 -8.60 -28.09
N PHE A 36 39.20 -7.62 -28.91
CA PHE A 36 38.13 -6.68 -28.55
C PHE A 36 36.77 -7.38 -28.33
N VAL A 37 36.44 -8.38 -29.14
CA VAL A 37 35.20 -9.17 -28.96
C VAL A 37 35.24 -9.98 -27.67
N ARG A 38 36.37 -10.61 -27.35
CA ARG A 38 36.56 -11.32 -26.07
C ARG A 38 36.39 -10.38 -24.89
N GLU A 39 36.98 -9.20 -24.96
CA GLU A 39 36.94 -8.21 -23.89
C GLU A 39 35.53 -7.63 -23.71
N GLY A 40 34.82 -7.36 -24.81
CA GLY A 40 33.41 -6.98 -24.79
C GLY A 40 32.52 -8.04 -24.14
N LEU A 41 32.68 -9.32 -24.52
CA LEU A 41 31.91 -10.43 -23.96
C LEU A 41 32.23 -10.69 -22.47
N MET A 42 33.50 -10.58 -22.07
CA MET A 42 33.92 -10.73 -20.68
C MET A 42 33.34 -9.63 -19.80
N THR A 43 33.33 -8.38 -20.29
CA THR A 43 32.77 -7.23 -19.57
C THR A 43 31.25 -7.38 -19.40
N PHE A 44 30.54 -7.79 -20.45
CA PHE A 44 29.10 -8.07 -20.38
C PHE A 44 28.75 -9.18 -19.38
N ARG A 45 29.54 -10.24 -19.31
CA ARG A 45 29.27 -11.40 -18.42
C ARG A 45 29.63 -11.12 -16.96
N MET A 46 30.46 -10.14 -16.67
CA MET A 46 30.84 -9.75 -15.31
C MET A 46 29.85 -8.76 -14.66
N GLU A 47 29.04 -8.02 -15.44
CA GLU A 47 27.97 -7.14 -14.94
C GLU A 47 26.74 -7.88 -14.35
N ASP A 48 26.72 -9.21 -14.42
CA ASP A 48 25.62 -10.05 -13.89
C ASP A 48 25.80 -10.48 -12.43
N ARG A 49 26.91 -10.10 -11.77
CA ARG A 49 27.10 -10.40 -10.35
C ARG A 49 26.28 -9.44 -9.50
N VAL A 50 25.02 -9.80 -9.30
CA VAL A 50 24.02 -9.03 -8.55
C VAL A 50 23.45 -9.87 -7.43
N VAL A 51 23.23 -9.25 -6.28
CA VAL A 51 22.43 -9.83 -5.20
C VAL A 51 21.15 -9.02 -5.03
N SER A 52 20.02 -9.73 -4.96
CA SER A 52 18.71 -9.13 -4.70
C SER A 52 18.36 -9.32 -3.24
N MET A 53 18.17 -8.21 -2.52
CA MET A 53 17.80 -8.22 -1.11
C MET A 53 16.46 -7.56 -0.88
N LYS A 54 15.72 -8.09 0.09
CA LYS A 54 14.47 -7.49 0.56
C LYS A 54 14.74 -6.74 1.84
N GLY A 55 14.43 -5.45 1.84
CA GLY A 55 14.40 -4.61 3.03
C GLY A 55 12.96 -4.47 3.52
N LEU A 56 12.75 -4.74 4.80
CA LEU A 56 11.47 -4.58 5.48
C LEU A 56 11.54 -3.33 6.36
N ALA A 57 10.52 -2.49 6.32
CA ALA A 57 10.28 -1.49 7.36
C ALA A 57 8.87 -1.66 7.91
N GLU A 58 8.76 -1.71 9.24
CA GLU A 58 7.50 -1.80 9.96
C GLU A 58 7.45 -0.72 11.03
N ARG A 59 6.29 -0.08 11.16
CA ARG A 59 6.07 1.00 12.13
C ARG A 59 4.69 0.88 12.73
N ASP A 60 4.65 0.81 14.05
CA ASP A 60 3.40 0.92 14.79
C ASP A 60 2.97 2.40 14.82
N VAL A 61 1.74 2.66 14.43
CA VAL A 61 1.13 3.99 14.37
C VAL A 61 -0.22 3.97 15.08
N GLU A 62 -0.61 5.13 15.58
CA GLU A 62 -1.96 5.35 16.08
C GLU A 62 -2.83 5.93 14.95
N ALA A 63 -4.08 5.48 14.89
CA ALA A 63 -5.08 6.06 14.02
C ALA A 63 -5.24 7.57 14.31
N ASP A 64 -5.53 8.35 13.27
CA ASP A 64 -5.70 9.80 13.36
C ASP A 64 -7.11 10.27 12.96
N LEU A 65 -7.96 9.32 12.58
CA LEU A 65 -9.36 9.55 12.32
C LEU A 65 -10.20 8.36 12.82
N ALA A 66 -11.27 8.64 13.55
CA ALA A 66 -12.31 7.68 13.89
C ALA A 66 -13.63 8.09 13.21
N ILE A 67 -14.31 7.09 12.65
CA ILE A 67 -15.63 7.23 12.04
C ILE A 67 -16.56 6.22 12.69
N TRP A 68 -17.68 6.69 13.21
CA TRP A 68 -18.65 5.84 13.87
C TRP A 68 -20.06 6.18 13.41
N SER A 69 -20.80 5.17 12.98
CA SER A 69 -22.17 5.33 12.50
C SER A 69 -23.16 4.65 13.45
N LEU A 70 -24.07 5.46 13.97
CA LEU A 70 -25.18 5.08 14.83
C LEU A 70 -26.46 5.05 13.99
N SER A 71 -27.06 3.88 13.83
CA SER A 71 -28.39 3.75 13.22
C SER A 71 -29.44 3.56 14.31
N HIS A 72 -30.47 4.39 14.27
CA HIS A 72 -31.68 4.20 15.06
C HIS A 72 -32.90 4.12 14.16
N SER A 73 -33.90 3.37 14.56
CA SER A 73 -35.14 3.26 13.80
C SER A 73 -36.35 3.12 14.71
N GLY A 74 -37.50 3.37 14.12
CA GLY A 74 -38.79 3.19 14.75
C GLY A 74 -39.79 2.62 13.77
N THR A 75 -40.81 1.97 14.31
CA THR A 75 -41.89 1.36 13.55
C THR A 75 -43.23 1.78 14.13
N SER A 76 -44.16 2.21 13.29
CA SER A 76 -45.50 2.63 13.71
C SER A 76 -46.51 2.55 12.57
N ASN A 77 -47.80 2.56 12.90
CA ASN A 77 -48.90 2.72 11.94
C ASN A 77 -49.25 4.19 11.67
N ASP A 78 -48.81 5.11 12.54
CA ASP A 78 -48.97 6.56 12.37
C ASP A 78 -47.62 7.18 11.99
N LEU A 79 -47.51 7.65 10.75
CA LEU A 79 -46.31 8.27 10.20
C LEU A 79 -45.93 9.56 10.93
N ALA A 80 -46.91 10.38 11.31
CA ALA A 80 -46.66 11.66 11.96
C ALA A 80 -46.17 11.46 13.40
N ALA A 81 -46.77 10.51 14.13
CA ALA A 81 -46.27 10.13 15.45
C ALA A 81 -44.87 9.50 15.38
N LEU A 82 -44.61 8.67 14.37
CA LEU A 82 -43.31 8.05 14.15
C LEU A 82 -42.22 9.09 13.86
N GLN A 83 -42.51 10.07 13.01
CA GLN A 83 -41.57 11.15 12.70
C GLN A 83 -41.19 11.92 13.97
N ARG A 84 -42.16 12.30 14.81
CA ARG A 84 -41.87 12.99 16.09
C ARG A 84 -41.01 12.14 17.02
N SER A 85 -41.31 10.85 17.15
CA SER A 85 -40.49 9.93 17.98
C SER A 85 -39.05 9.82 17.47
N ILE A 86 -38.84 9.81 16.15
CA ILE A 86 -37.51 9.78 15.54
C ILE A 86 -36.77 11.10 15.79
N GLU A 87 -37.45 12.25 15.70
CA GLU A 87 -36.88 13.56 16.02
C GLU A 87 -36.48 13.65 17.51
N ASP A 88 -37.30 13.12 18.42
CA ASP A 88 -36.97 13.05 19.85
C ASP A 88 -35.75 12.16 20.12
N HIS A 89 -35.69 10.97 19.50
CA HIS A 89 -34.51 10.09 19.59
C HIS A 89 -33.26 10.75 19.03
N GLN A 90 -33.37 11.46 17.89
CA GLN A 90 -32.27 12.23 17.32
C GLN A 90 -31.74 13.25 18.33
N ASN A 91 -32.62 14.02 18.98
CA ASN A 91 -32.22 15.02 19.97
C ASN A 91 -31.52 14.39 21.19
N ILE A 92 -31.99 13.23 21.65
CA ILE A 92 -31.35 12.47 22.74
C ILE A 92 -29.94 12.01 22.32
N ILE A 93 -29.78 11.48 21.11
CA ILE A 93 -28.48 11.03 20.59
C ILE A 93 -27.52 12.22 20.43
N LEU A 94 -27.98 13.33 19.85
CA LEU A 94 -27.15 14.53 19.69
C LEU A 94 -26.70 15.08 21.05
N ALA A 95 -27.60 15.18 22.03
CA ALA A 95 -27.25 15.62 23.37
C ALA A 95 -26.22 14.68 24.02
N TYR A 96 -26.37 13.36 23.84
CA TYR A 96 -25.40 12.37 24.30
C TYR A 96 -24.02 12.57 23.67
N LEU A 97 -23.95 12.70 22.35
CA LEU A 97 -22.70 12.91 21.62
C LEU A 97 -22.02 14.24 22.02
N LYS A 98 -22.79 15.31 22.19
CA LYS A 98 -22.27 16.60 22.67
C LYS A 98 -21.73 16.50 24.10
N ASN A 99 -22.42 15.79 24.99
CA ASN A 99 -21.95 15.55 26.35
C ASN A 99 -20.69 14.67 26.41
N ALA A 100 -20.50 13.78 25.43
CA ALA A 100 -19.25 13.03 25.24
C ALA A 100 -18.10 13.91 24.68
N GLY A 101 -18.38 15.18 24.34
CA GLY A 101 -17.39 16.16 23.92
C GLY A 101 -17.21 16.28 22.40
N PHE A 102 -18.10 15.70 21.59
CA PHE A 102 -18.10 15.91 20.15
C PHE A 102 -18.69 17.27 19.79
N LYS A 103 -18.06 17.93 18.82
CA LYS A 103 -18.52 19.21 18.27
C LYS A 103 -19.55 18.99 17.16
N ASP A 104 -20.28 20.05 16.82
CA ASP A 104 -21.30 20.00 15.76
C ASP A 104 -20.71 19.70 14.37
N ASP A 105 -19.48 20.11 14.09
CA ASP A 105 -18.77 19.82 12.84
C ASP A 105 -18.26 18.37 12.74
N GLU A 106 -18.18 17.66 13.87
CA GLU A 106 -17.80 16.24 13.94
C GLU A 106 -19.02 15.32 13.76
N ILE A 107 -20.25 15.85 13.80
CA ILE A 107 -21.49 15.08 13.76
C ILE A 107 -22.24 15.37 12.46
N SER A 108 -22.53 14.32 11.68
CA SER A 108 -23.31 14.40 10.45
C SER A 108 -24.59 13.57 10.59
N ILE A 109 -25.73 14.23 10.39
CA ILE A 109 -27.04 13.57 10.37
C ILE A 109 -27.37 13.20 8.93
N GLN A 110 -27.58 11.91 8.67
CA GLN A 110 -28.00 11.45 7.34
C GLN A 110 -29.50 11.65 7.14
N PRO A 111 -29.96 11.81 5.88
CA PRO A 111 -31.37 11.91 5.57
C PRO A 111 -32.18 10.72 6.11
N LEU A 112 -33.41 10.99 6.53
CA LEU A 112 -34.35 9.96 6.97
C LEU A 112 -34.67 9.01 5.81
N GLN A 113 -34.67 7.71 6.10
CA GLN A 113 -35.15 6.69 5.18
C GLN A 113 -36.49 6.17 5.69
N ALA A 114 -37.55 6.45 4.95
CA ALA A 114 -38.90 5.99 5.28
C ALA A 114 -39.33 4.87 4.33
N GLN A 115 -39.96 3.85 4.88
CA GLN A 115 -40.49 2.71 4.15
C GLN A 115 -41.96 2.50 4.53
N ASP A 116 -42.85 2.45 3.54
CA ASP A 116 -44.24 2.03 3.71
C ASP A 116 -44.38 0.58 3.24
N LEU A 117 -44.58 -0.33 4.19
CA LEU A 117 -44.66 -1.77 3.90
C LEU A 117 -45.94 -2.15 3.11
N LEU A 118 -47.01 -1.34 3.15
CA LEU A 118 -48.22 -1.60 2.36
C LEU A 118 -48.07 -1.22 0.90
N ALA A 119 -47.12 -0.32 0.59
CA ALA A 119 -46.80 0.12 -0.76
C ALA A 119 -45.81 -0.83 -1.48
N GLN A 120 -45.31 -1.86 -0.80
CA GLN A 120 -44.39 -2.84 -1.37
C GLN A 120 -45.13 -3.92 -2.17
N ALA A 121 -44.54 -4.35 -3.29
CA ALA A 121 -45.08 -5.41 -4.15
C ALA A 121 -45.12 -6.78 -3.46
N TYR A 122 -44.14 -7.04 -2.58
CA TYR A 122 -44.11 -8.21 -1.71
C TYR A 122 -44.38 -7.76 -0.29
N ARG A 123 -45.54 -8.15 0.26
CA ARG A 123 -45.97 -7.74 1.60
C ARG A 123 -45.50 -8.77 2.62
N PRO A 124 -44.74 -8.38 3.65
CA PRO A 124 -44.45 -9.25 4.78
C PRO A 124 -45.76 -9.64 5.51
N ASP A 125 -45.80 -10.82 6.11
CA ASP A 125 -46.90 -11.17 7.02
C ASP A 125 -46.82 -10.30 8.29
N GLY A 126 -47.96 -9.78 8.75
CA GLY A 126 -48.03 -9.00 10.00
C GLY A 126 -47.77 -7.49 9.89
N VAL A 127 -47.80 -6.91 8.67
CA VAL A 127 -47.65 -5.45 8.42
C VAL A 127 -48.61 -4.58 9.26
N GLU A 128 -49.75 -5.12 9.68
CA GLU A 128 -50.72 -4.43 10.54
C GLU A 128 -50.15 -4.02 11.91
N LYS A 129 -49.04 -4.63 12.35
CA LYS A 129 -48.34 -4.28 13.60
C LYS A 129 -47.31 -3.16 13.44
N GLY A 130 -47.10 -2.64 12.22
CA GLY A 130 -46.06 -1.66 11.96
C GLY A 130 -45.87 -1.34 10.49
N ARG A 131 -46.78 -0.54 9.93
CA ARG A 131 -46.80 -0.17 8.50
C ARG A 131 -45.59 0.63 8.05
N TYR A 132 -45.19 1.63 8.83
CA TYR A 132 -44.11 2.54 8.48
C TYR A 132 -42.88 2.21 9.29
N ILE A 133 -41.74 2.15 8.62
CA ILE A 133 -40.42 2.06 9.24
C ILE A 133 -39.65 3.32 8.85
N ILE A 134 -39.16 4.05 9.84
CA ILE A 134 -38.22 5.16 9.62
C ILE A 134 -36.89 4.79 10.26
N THR A 135 -35.83 4.88 9.46
CA THR A 135 -34.46 4.69 9.89
C THR A 135 -33.68 5.98 9.68
N GLN A 136 -32.86 6.33 10.67
CA GLN A 136 -31.93 7.45 10.57
C GLN A 136 -30.54 7.01 11.00
N MET A 137 -29.54 7.48 10.26
CA MET A 137 -28.14 7.28 10.58
C MET A 137 -27.51 8.60 11.02
N ILE A 138 -26.77 8.56 12.12
CA ILE A 138 -25.94 9.66 12.60
C ILE A 138 -24.50 9.18 12.57
N THR A 139 -23.63 9.91 11.87
CA THR A 139 -22.21 9.58 11.73
C THR A 139 -21.37 10.59 12.50
N VAL A 140 -20.48 10.10 13.34
CA VAL A 140 -19.45 10.88 14.03
C VAL A 140 -18.14 10.68 13.30
N ARG A 141 -17.47 11.77 12.94
CA ARG A 141 -16.13 11.79 12.33
C ARG A 141 -15.24 12.70 13.16
N THR A 142 -14.24 12.13 13.82
CA THR A 142 -13.44 12.85 14.81
C THR A 142 -11.97 12.43 14.75
N PRO A 143 -11.01 13.34 14.99
CA PRO A 143 -9.60 12.99 15.17
C PRO A 143 -9.28 12.58 16.63
N TYR A 144 -10.27 12.55 17.53
CA TYR A 144 -10.05 12.31 18.97
C TYR A 144 -10.54 10.91 19.40
N MET A 145 -9.61 9.96 19.52
CA MET A 145 -9.90 8.56 19.87
C MET A 145 -10.46 8.42 21.29
N ASP A 146 -9.89 9.13 22.26
CA ASP A 146 -10.33 9.08 23.66
C ASP A 146 -11.83 9.43 23.82
N LYS A 147 -12.32 10.40 23.03
CA LYS A 147 -13.74 10.78 23.00
C LYS A 147 -14.59 9.64 22.45
N MET A 148 -14.09 8.96 21.41
CA MET A 148 -14.76 7.79 20.82
C MET A 148 -14.90 6.67 21.84
N ASP A 149 -13.85 6.33 22.58
CA ASP A 149 -13.90 5.25 23.58
C ASP A 149 -14.83 5.57 24.74
N THR A 150 -14.82 6.83 25.19
CA THR A 150 -15.74 7.32 26.21
C THR A 150 -17.20 7.20 25.73
N ALA A 151 -17.46 7.59 24.48
CA ALA A 151 -18.79 7.52 23.87
C ALA A 151 -19.25 6.07 23.61
N LEU A 152 -18.35 5.15 23.29
CA LEU A 152 -18.68 3.73 23.15
C LEU A 152 -19.03 3.11 24.51
N SER A 153 -18.26 3.42 25.55
CA SER A 153 -18.46 2.89 26.90
C SER A 153 -19.80 3.33 27.50
N GLY A 154 -20.27 4.53 27.16
CA GLY A 154 -21.54 5.08 27.63
C GLY A 154 -22.78 4.69 26.82
N LEU A 155 -22.66 3.87 25.77
CA LEU A 155 -23.75 3.56 24.83
C LEU A 155 -25.04 3.07 25.49
N GLY A 156 -24.92 2.32 26.59
CA GLY A 156 -26.08 1.83 27.34
C GLY A 156 -27.01 2.94 27.86
N GLN A 157 -26.50 4.17 28.01
CA GLN A 157 -27.32 5.32 28.40
C GLN A 157 -28.37 5.68 27.35
N LEU A 158 -28.07 5.50 26.05
CA LEU A 158 -29.03 5.76 24.97
C LEU A 158 -30.19 4.77 25.04
N ILE A 159 -29.87 3.48 25.24
CA ILE A 159 -30.85 2.40 25.39
C ILE A 159 -31.74 2.68 26.62
N SER A 160 -31.15 3.10 27.74
CA SER A 160 -31.90 3.44 28.96
C SER A 160 -32.88 4.62 28.78
N LYS A 161 -32.62 5.50 27.80
CA LYS A 161 -33.48 6.63 27.43
C LYS A 161 -34.50 6.28 26.35
N GLY A 162 -34.65 5.00 26.00
CA GLY A 162 -35.66 4.50 25.05
C GLY A 162 -35.22 4.57 23.58
N VAL A 163 -33.97 4.93 23.28
CA VAL A 163 -33.49 4.98 21.90
C VAL A 163 -33.27 3.55 21.38
N SER A 164 -34.02 3.18 20.35
CA SER A 164 -33.90 1.89 19.66
C SER A 164 -32.77 1.91 18.64
N LEU A 165 -31.58 1.47 19.05
CA LEU A 165 -30.42 1.32 18.17
C LEU A 165 -30.56 0.02 17.37
N THR A 166 -30.59 0.13 16.04
CA THR A 166 -30.76 -1.03 15.14
C THR A 166 -29.47 -1.53 14.53
N ASN A 167 -28.49 -0.66 14.38
CA ASN A 167 -27.15 -1.04 13.97
C ASN A 167 -26.15 -0.07 14.62
N SER A 168 -25.43 -0.55 15.62
CA SER A 168 -24.27 0.13 16.19
C SER A 168 -23.03 -0.58 15.69
N MET A 169 -22.61 -0.23 14.48
CA MET A 169 -21.35 -0.75 13.94
C MET A 169 -20.21 -0.30 14.84
N GLN A 170 -19.21 -1.15 15.01
CA GLN A 170 -17.97 -0.74 15.67
C GLN A 170 -17.38 0.46 14.91
N PRO A 171 -16.75 1.42 15.59
CA PRO A 171 -16.04 2.49 14.90
C PRO A 171 -14.99 1.95 13.95
N SER A 172 -14.83 2.64 12.84
CA SER A 172 -13.73 2.48 11.91
C SER A 172 -12.66 3.52 12.23
N TYR A 173 -11.47 3.04 12.54
CA TYR A 173 -10.27 3.83 12.78
C TYR A 173 -9.44 3.83 11.51
N MET A 174 -8.94 5.00 11.13
CA MET A 174 -8.15 5.20 9.92
C MET A 174 -6.86 5.92 10.26
N PHE A 175 -5.80 5.60 9.52
CA PHE A 175 -4.55 6.34 9.53
C PHE A 175 -4.40 7.07 8.20
N THR A 176 -4.63 8.37 8.22
CA THR A 176 -4.64 9.24 7.03
C THR A 176 -3.29 9.90 6.77
N ARG A 177 -2.41 9.95 7.78
CA ARG A 177 -1.06 10.53 7.72
C ARG A 177 0.03 9.59 7.17
N LEU A 178 -0.34 8.65 6.29
CA LEU A 178 0.63 7.73 5.69
C LEU A 178 1.76 8.47 4.96
N ASN A 179 1.44 9.57 4.27
CA ASN A 179 2.44 10.34 3.54
C ASN A 179 3.54 10.93 4.42
N ASP A 180 3.26 11.16 5.71
CA ASP A 180 4.20 11.78 6.63
C ASP A 180 5.33 10.81 7.01
N ILE A 181 5.02 9.51 7.11
CA ILE A 181 6.00 8.47 7.50
C ILE A 181 6.65 7.77 6.30
N LYS A 182 6.08 7.93 5.10
CA LYS A 182 6.55 7.25 3.87
C LYS A 182 8.05 7.43 3.60
N PRO A 183 8.61 8.67 3.60
CA PRO A 183 10.03 8.86 3.27
C PRO A 183 10.96 8.14 4.24
N ASP A 184 10.68 8.24 5.54
CA ASP A 184 11.49 7.62 6.59
C ASP A 184 11.44 6.10 6.52
N MET A 185 10.24 5.52 6.33
CA MET A 185 10.07 4.07 6.20
C MET A 185 10.76 3.53 4.94
N LEU A 186 10.79 4.29 3.86
CA LEU A 186 11.54 3.91 2.65
C LEU A 186 13.04 3.91 2.89
N ALA A 187 13.56 4.95 3.57
CA ALA A 187 14.96 5.03 3.93
C ALA A 187 15.37 3.87 4.85
N GLU A 188 14.51 3.51 5.80
CA GLU A 188 14.66 2.36 6.70
C GLU A 188 14.68 1.04 5.92
N ALA A 189 13.72 0.81 5.02
CA ALA A 189 13.70 -0.39 4.19
C ALA A 189 14.97 -0.50 3.32
N VAL A 190 15.44 0.61 2.73
CA VAL A 190 16.68 0.62 1.94
C VAL A 190 17.91 0.27 2.79
N ARG A 191 17.95 0.77 4.04
CA ARG A 191 19.03 0.49 4.98
C ARG A 191 19.04 -1.00 5.37
N ASN A 192 17.88 -1.53 5.75
CA ASN A 192 17.73 -2.94 6.13
C ASN A 192 18.08 -3.89 4.97
N ALA A 193 17.74 -3.52 3.72
CA ALA A 193 18.16 -4.29 2.54
C ALA A 193 19.68 -4.29 2.35
N ARG A 194 20.35 -3.15 2.58
CA ARG A 194 21.81 -3.03 2.47
C ARG A 194 22.50 -3.84 3.56
N GLU A 195 22.06 -3.73 4.81
CA GLU A 195 22.61 -4.51 5.93
C GLU A 195 22.51 -6.02 5.65
N SER A 196 21.36 -6.47 5.13
CA SER A 196 21.17 -7.86 4.71
C SER A 196 22.12 -8.26 3.57
N ALA A 197 22.33 -7.35 2.59
CA ALA A 197 23.25 -7.58 1.46
C ALA A 197 24.70 -7.71 1.94
N GLU A 198 25.13 -6.84 2.86
CA GLU A 198 26.47 -6.83 3.43
C GLU A 198 26.74 -8.13 4.21
N GLN A 199 25.78 -8.58 5.02
CA GLN A 199 25.88 -9.87 5.71
C GLN A 199 26.02 -11.03 4.71
N PHE A 200 25.19 -11.08 3.67
CA PHE A 200 25.26 -12.13 2.65
C PHE A 200 26.59 -12.14 1.90
N ALA A 201 27.10 -10.95 1.53
CA ALA A 201 28.37 -10.83 0.84
C ALA A 201 29.54 -11.28 1.72
N SER A 202 29.52 -10.94 3.01
CA SER A 202 30.55 -11.35 3.98
C SER A 202 30.66 -12.87 4.09
N VAL A 203 29.53 -13.58 4.12
CA VAL A 203 29.49 -15.06 4.15
C VAL A 203 29.96 -15.65 2.82
N SER A 204 29.74 -14.95 1.72
CA SER A 204 30.12 -15.39 0.37
C SER A 204 31.56 -15.01 -0.02
N GLY A 205 32.31 -14.33 0.85
CA GLY A 205 33.64 -13.82 0.54
C GLY A 205 33.65 -12.76 -0.57
N GLN A 206 32.57 -11.99 -0.69
CA GLN A 206 32.41 -10.89 -1.65
C GLN A 206 32.14 -9.58 -0.90
N ASN A 207 32.26 -8.44 -1.58
CA ASN A 207 31.84 -7.14 -1.04
C ASN A 207 30.62 -6.62 -1.79
N ILE A 208 29.81 -5.79 -1.15
CA ILE A 208 28.68 -5.10 -1.80
C ILE A 208 29.15 -3.78 -2.43
N GLY A 209 28.69 -3.55 -3.65
CA GLY A 209 28.89 -2.34 -4.42
C GLY A 209 27.66 -1.43 -4.44
N ARG A 210 27.54 -0.61 -5.49
CA ARG A 210 26.42 0.32 -5.68
C ARG A 210 25.10 -0.41 -5.94
N ILE A 211 24.00 0.31 -5.73
CA ILE A 211 22.66 -0.15 -6.10
C ILE A 211 22.57 -0.23 -7.64
N LYS A 212 22.14 -1.38 -8.16
CA LYS A 212 21.79 -1.60 -9.57
C LYS A 212 20.37 -1.16 -9.86
N SER A 213 19.42 -1.60 -9.03
CA SER A 213 18.00 -1.28 -9.20
C SER A 213 17.29 -1.33 -7.84
N ALA A 214 16.18 -0.62 -7.72
CA ALA A 214 15.32 -0.68 -6.54
C ALA A 214 13.87 -0.76 -6.99
N ARG A 215 13.11 -1.67 -6.37
CA ARG A 215 11.68 -1.87 -6.59
C ARG A 215 10.98 -1.77 -5.25
N GLN A 216 10.10 -0.80 -5.13
CA GLN A 216 9.30 -0.60 -3.93
C GLN A 216 7.99 -1.40 -4.03
N GLY A 217 7.67 -2.15 -2.97
CA GLY A 217 6.36 -2.76 -2.79
C GLY A 217 5.30 -1.78 -2.27
N VAL A 218 4.05 -2.21 -2.25
CA VAL A 218 2.96 -1.40 -1.70
C VAL A 218 3.12 -1.22 -0.19
N PHE A 219 2.71 -0.05 0.32
CA PHE A 219 2.49 0.12 1.74
C PHE A 219 1.23 -0.63 2.17
N GLN A 220 1.34 -1.41 3.22
CA GLN A 220 0.24 -2.14 3.85
C GLN A 220 -0.04 -1.52 5.22
N ILE A 221 -1.30 -1.35 5.56
CA ILE A 221 -1.73 -1.02 6.92
C ILE A 221 -2.40 -2.27 7.48
N LEU A 222 -1.86 -2.79 8.57
CA LEU A 222 -2.19 -4.08 9.16
C LEU A 222 -2.67 -3.86 10.60
N PRO A 223 -3.44 -4.81 11.18
CA PRO A 223 -3.74 -4.74 12.61
C PRO A 223 -2.44 -4.89 13.40
N ARG A 224 -2.25 -4.08 14.44
CA ARG A 224 -1.08 -4.22 15.33
C ARG A 224 -1.17 -5.52 16.12
N ASP A 225 -2.37 -5.82 16.62
CA ASP A 225 -2.68 -7.00 17.41
C ASP A 225 -3.67 -7.89 16.62
N PRO A 226 -3.17 -8.82 15.80
CA PRO A 226 -4.03 -9.70 15.00
C PRO A 226 -4.77 -10.67 15.93
N VAL A 227 -6.05 -10.38 16.19
CA VAL A 227 -6.96 -11.25 16.96
C VAL A 227 -8.00 -11.82 16.00
N ASN A 228 -8.41 -13.09 16.19
CA ASN A 228 -9.28 -13.86 15.27
C ASN A 228 -10.61 -13.19 14.87
N PHE A 229 -11.00 -12.08 15.50
CA PHE A 229 -12.28 -11.38 15.26
C PHE A 229 -12.13 -9.85 15.17
N ALA A 230 -10.91 -9.31 15.22
CA ALA A 230 -10.68 -7.86 15.15
C ALA A 230 -10.00 -7.52 13.83
N SER A 231 -10.70 -6.75 12.99
CA SER A 231 -10.14 -6.23 11.76
C SER A 231 -9.19 -5.06 12.06
N GLU A 232 -8.28 -4.75 11.13
CA GLU A 232 -7.43 -3.55 11.20
C GLU A 232 -8.26 -2.28 11.36
N GLU A 233 -9.42 -2.21 10.71
CA GLU A 233 -10.31 -1.07 10.72
C GLU A 233 -10.88 -0.80 12.11
N ASN A 234 -10.97 -1.80 12.99
CA ASN A 234 -11.54 -1.62 14.33
C ASN A 234 -10.48 -1.40 15.42
N GLN A 235 -9.20 -1.27 15.06
CA GLN A 235 -8.10 -1.06 16.01
C GLN A 235 -7.56 0.37 15.98
N HIS A 236 -7.32 0.93 17.17
CA HIS A 236 -6.63 2.21 17.33
C HIS A 236 -5.20 2.15 16.81
N TYR A 237 -4.51 1.06 17.15
CA TYR A 237 -3.13 0.86 16.78
C TYR A 237 -3.02 0.00 15.54
N LYS A 238 -2.21 0.46 14.61
CA LYS A 238 -2.03 -0.15 13.29
C LYS A 238 -0.55 -0.34 13.03
N ARG A 239 -0.22 -1.34 12.23
CA ARG A 239 1.15 -1.58 11.76
C ARG A 239 1.25 -1.22 10.28
N VAL A 240 2.01 -0.18 9.99
CA VAL A 240 2.36 0.17 8.61
C VAL A 240 3.57 -0.65 8.21
N ARG A 241 3.50 -1.29 7.04
CA ARG A 241 4.54 -2.18 6.52
C ARG A 241 4.86 -1.83 5.07
N VAL A 242 6.14 -1.81 4.74
CA VAL A 242 6.61 -1.76 3.35
C VAL A 242 7.79 -2.69 3.15
N VAL A 243 7.82 -3.36 1.99
CA VAL A 243 8.95 -4.19 1.57
C VAL A 243 9.51 -3.61 0.28
N SER A 244 10.81 -3.32 0.29
CA SER A 244 11.54 -2.83 -0.88
C SER A 244 12.57 -3.88 -1.31
N THR A 245 12.55 -4.26 -2.57
CA THR A 245 13.52 -5.16 -3.18
C THR A 245 14.62 -4.32 -3.83
N ILE A 246 15.87 -4.53 -3.42
CA ILE A 246 17.03 -3.77 -3.92
C ILE A 246 18.05 -4.74 -4.48
N ASP A 247 18.47 -4.46 -5.70
CA ASP A 247 19.51 -5.20 -6.40
C ASP A 247 20.83 -4.45 -6.21
N PHE A 248 21.85 -5.13 -5.68
CA PHE A 248 23.20 -4.59 -5.48
C PHE A 248 24.20 -5.31 -6.36
N PHE A 249 25.17 -4.60 -6.91
CA PHE A 249 26.33 -5.23 -7.53
C PHE A 249 27.26 -5.81 -6.46
N PHE A 250 27.96 -6.89 -6.78
CA PHE A 250 29.17 -7.27 -6.04
C PHE A 250 30.37 -6.40 -6.45
N LYS A 251 31.31 -6.24 -5.52
CA LYS A 251 32.59 -5.54 -5.69
C LYS A 251 33.74 -6.53 -5.64
#